data_AF-M3DAZ5-F1
#
_entry.id   AF-M3DAZ5-F1
#
_cell.length_a   1.000
_cell.length_b   1.000
_cell.length_c   1.000
_cell.angle_alpha   90.00
_cell.angle_beta   90.00
_cell.angle_gamma   90.00
#
_symmetry.space_group_name_H-M   'P 1'
#
loop_
_entity.id
_entity.type
_entity.pdbx_description
1 polymer ?
#
loop_
_entity_poly.entity_id
_entity_poly.type
_entity_poly.pdbx_seq_one_letter_code
_entity_poly.pdbx_strand_id
1 'polypeptide(L)'
;MSTGPGAASAPAPDPYDTTSALDAKSARDGTSARDDNAALDGKSALDAKSALGAPVRKNSMFSSLRIRNYRLFFLGQVVSNIGTWMQRIAQDWLVLSLTGSSAAVGITTALQFLPMLLFGLYGGVLVDRLRKRPTLMVTQTAMALTSIALAVLTLTGLVQVWHIYVAALALGLATVVDNPARQSFVSELVGPGQLQNAVSLNSANFQSARLVGPAVAGLLITGVGTGWAFLLNGLSFVAPLTGLLLMRARDLHPVERAPRGKGQLREGLRYVAGRPDLLWPIVLVGFMGTFAFNFPVYLSAFADDVFQGDAGVYSMFNTLMAVGSVSGALLAARRGTARLRLLVLAALAFGALEILAAASPELWMFALIMVPLGLVSMTVNVTTNTSLQMSTDPAVRGRVMALYMMVFLGGAPVGAPIVGWVTDTYGARVGFAAGGAIAMTAAAVIGLVLARAGGLRLTVRWHHGHPTVRFVPRDHAKALAPAA
;
A
#
# COMPACT_ATOMS: atom_id res chain seq x y z
N MET A 1 35.72 27.47 73.88
CA MET A 1 37.08 27.74 73.36
C MET A 1 37.03 27.58 71.84
N SER A 2 37.46 28.63 71.15
CA SER A 2 37.52 28.78 69.69
C SER A 2 38.81 28.17 69.14
N THR A 3 38.74 27.60 67.93
CA THR A 3 39.75 27.45 66.83
C THR A 3 39.38 26.18 66.05
N GLY A 4 39.18 26.08 64.73
CA GLY A 4 39.29 26.93 63.54
C GLY A 4 38.78 26.10 62.33
N PRO A 5 38.64 26.68 61.12
CA PRO A 5 37.83 26.11 60.04
C PRO A 5 38.63 25.47 58.89
N GLY A 6 38.00 24.56 58.15
CA GLY A 6 38.29 24.33 56.73
C GLY A 6 38.74 22.91 56.34
N ALA A 7 37.85 22.18 55.67
CA ALA A 7 38.17 21.41 54.46
C ALA A 7 36.86 20.93 53.82
N ALA A 8 36.53 21.52 52.67
CA ALA A 8 35.42 21.10 51.82
C ALA A 8 35.69 19.71 51.25
N SER A 9 34.67 18.86 51.32
CA SER A 9 34.58 17.55 50.67
C SER A 9 34.77 17.68 49.16
N ALA A 10 35.73 16.94 48.61
CA ALA A 10 35.96 16.82 47.17
C ALA A 10 34.77 16.13 46.47
N PRO A 11 34.42 16.52 45.22
CA PRO A 11 33.40 15.83 44.45
C PRO A 11 33.91 14.49 43.91
N ALA A 12 33.00 13.53 43.78
CA ALA A 12 33.25 12.24 43.14
C ALA A 12 33.67 12.41 41.66
N PRO A 13 34.53 11.54 41.11
CA PRO A 13 35.00 11.66 39.73
C PRO A 13 33.88 11.35 38.72
N ASP A 14 33.82 12.17 37.67
CA ASP A 14 32.90 12.09 36.54
C ASP A 14 33.24 10.88 35.63
N PRO A 15 32.29 9.98 35.29
CA PRO A 15 32.57 8.79 34.48
C PRO A 15 32.91 9.03 33.00
N TYR A 16 33.05 10.29 32.56
CA TYR A 16 33.16 10.64 31.14
C TYR A 16 34.46 11.34 30.72
N ASP A 17 35.48 11.44 31.58
CA ASP A 17 36.78 12.01 31.21
C ASP A 17 37.74 10.95 30.65
N THR A 18 37.77 10.78 29.32
CA THR A 18 38.67 9.87 28.61
C THR A 18 39.98 10.52 28.16
N THR A 19 40.26 11.74 28.62
CA THR A 19 41.39 12.54 28.09
C THR A 19 42.71 12.36 28.85
N SER A 20 42.75 11.67 29.99
CA SER A 20 43.99 11.52 30.78
C SER A 20 44.71 10.16 30.65
N ALA A 21 44.19 9.22 29.84
CA ALA A 21 44.75 7.88 29.72
C ALA A 21 45.71 7.69 28.52
N LEU A 22 45.80 8.68 27.63
CA LEU A 22 46.63 8.62 26.42
C LEU A 22 48.04 9.20 26.62
N ASP A 23 48.23 10.11 27.58
CA ASP A 23 49.51 10.82 27.76
C ASP A 23 50.53 10.07 28.64
N ALA A 24 50.11 9.02 29.36
CA ALA A 24 50.99 8.27 30.25
C ALA A 24 51.81 7.15 29.56
N LYS A 25 51.57 6.87 28.27
CA LYS A 25 52.21 5.76 27.55
C LYS A 25 53.28 6.17 26.53
N SER A 26 53.51 7.47 26.34
CA SER A 26 54.42 8.02 25.31
C SER A 26 55.85 8.33 25.78
N ALA A 27 56.20 8.09 27.06
CA ALA A 27 57.46 8.58 27.65
C ALA A 27 58.53 7.51 27.93
N ARG A 28 58.46 6.32 27.32
CA ARG A 28 59.51 5.30 27.41
C ARG A 28 59.65 4.53 26.10
N ASP A 29 60.44 5.09 25.19
CA ASP A 29 61.36 4.37 24.27
C ASP A 29 61.80 5.33 23.18
N GLY A 30 62.78 6.17 23.52
CA GLY A 30 63.55 6.89 22.54
C GLY A 30 64.80 6.08 22.23
N THR A 31 64.85 5.44 21.07
CA THR A 31 65.99 5.42 20.12
C THR A 31 65.71 4.43 19.00
N SER A 32 66.06 4.81 17.76
CA SER A 32 66.02 3.99 16.54
C SER A 32 64.68 3.84 15.79
N ALA A 33 64.17 4.94 15.22
CA ALA A 33 63.31 4.89 14.02
C ALA A 33 63.17 6.31 13.42
N ARG A 34 64.16 6.80 12.68
CA ARG A 34 64.08 8.12 12.02
C ARG A 34 64.09 8.11 10.49
N ASP A 35 64.27 6.95 9.85
CA ASP A 35 64.31 6.88 8.38
C ASP A 35 63.12 6.14 7.73
N ASP A 36 62.22 5.52 8.50
CA ASP A 36 61.08 4.76 7.92
C ASP A 36 59.76 5.55 7.81
N ASN A 37 59.68 6.75 8.41
CA ASN A 37 58.40 7.48 8.51
C ASN A 37 58.06 8.37 7.30
N ALA A 38 59.02 8.67 6.41
CA ALA A 38 58.75 9.45 5.21
C ALA A 38 58.03 8.66 4.10
N ALA A 39 58.08 7.32 4.15
CA ALA A 39 57.44 6.44 3.17
C ALA A 39 55.99 6.04 3.52
N LEU A 40 55.56 6.28 4.76
CA LEU A 40 54.24 5.86 5.28
C LEU A 40 53.17 6.96 5.15
N ASP A 41 53.56 8.24 5.14
CA ASP A 41 52.63 9.36 4.95
C ASP A 41 52.12 9.50 3.50
N GLY A 42 52.92 9.10 2.51
CA GLY A 42 52.53 9.13 1.11
C GLY A 42 51.42 8.12 0.76
N LYS A 43 51.46 6.92 1.36
CA LYS A 43 50.45 5.87 1.12
C LYS A 43 49.11 6.18 1.79
N SER A 44 49.13 6.70 3.02
CA SER A 44 47.91 7.07 3.75
C SER A 44 47.14 8.21 3.07
N ALA A 45 47.85 9.21 2.52
CA ALA A 45 47.22 10.31 1.79
C ALA A 45 46.69 9.90 0.40
N LEU A 46 47.32 8.90 -0.26
CA LEU A 46 46.84 8.31 -1.51
C LEU A 46 45.61 7.42 -1.30
N ASP A 47 45.56 6.66 -0.20
CA ASP A 47 44.42 5.82 0.16
C ASP A 47 43.22 6.67 0.65
N ALA A 48 43.47 7.78 1.35
CA ALA A 48 42.42 8.73 1.76
C ALA A 48 41.81 9.50 0.57
N LYS A 49 42.58 9.82 -0.47
CA LYS A 49 42.05 10.43 -1.71
C LYS A 49 41.34 9.42 -2.61
N SER A 50 41.71 8.13 -2.54
CA SER A 50 41.01 7.03 -3.22
C SER A 50 39.60 6.78 -2.65
N ALA A 51 39.39 7.01 -1.35
CA ALA A 51 38.11 6.82 -0.68
C ALA A 51 37.07 7.94 -0.93
N LEU A 52 37.49 9.11 -1.43
CA LEU A 52 36.63 10.28 -1.67
C LEU A 52 36.08 10.38 -3.10
N GLY A 53 36.31 9.37 -3.94
CA GLY A 53 35.99 9.41 -5.37
C GLY A 53 35.38 8.15 -5.95
N ALA A 54 34.83 7.25 -5.13
CA ALA A 54 34.05 6.14 -5.69
C ALA A 54 32.83 6.74 -6.42
N PRO A 55 32.72 6.60 -7.76
CA PRO A 55 31.57 7.13 -8.47
C PRO A 55 30.34 6.45 -7.87
N VAL A 56 29.40 7.24 -7.36
CA VAL A 56 28.06 6.77 -7.02
C VAL A 56 27.57 6.05 -8.27
N ARG A 57 27.63 4.70 -8.27
CA ARG A 57 27.23 3.91 -9.42
C ARG A 57 25.81 4.34 -9.71
N LYS A 58 25.58 5.03 -10.83
CA LYS A 58 24.24 5.40 -11.29
C LYS A 58 23.41 4.13 -11.20
N ASN A 59 22.48 4.08 -10.24
CA ASN A 59 21.56 2.97 -10.12
C ASN A 59 20.71 3.01 -11.41
N SER A 60 21.12 2.21 -12.38
CA SER A 60 20.38 2.00 -13.61
C SER A 60 18.97 1.54 -13.23
N MET A 61 17.94 2.00 -13.94
CA MET A 61 16.54 1.70 -13.66
C MET A 61 16.27 0.20 -13.44
N PHE A 62 17.08 -0.67 -14.02
CA PHE A 62 16.98 -2.13 -13.96
C PHE A 62 18.16 -2.83 -13.26
N SER A 63 18.90 -2.13 -12.40
CA SER A 63 20.11 -2.66 -11.75
C SER A 63 19.88 -3.92 -10.93
N SER A 64 18.76 -4.02 -10.22
CA SER A 64 18.42 -5.21 -9.43
C SER A 64 18.15 -6.46 -10.28
N LEU A 65 17.68 -6.33 -11.53
CA LEU A 65 17.48 -7.46 -12.46
C LEU A 65 18.80 -8.12 -12.90
N ARG A 66 19.95 -7.50 -12.64
CA ARG A 66 21.26 -8.14 -12.83
C ARG A 66 21.52 -9.24 -11.80
N ILE A 67 20.88 -9.17 -10.64
CA ILE A 67 20.98 -10.18 -9.59
C ILE A 67 20.12 -11.39 -10.00
N ARG A 68 20.78 -12.54 -10.21
CA ARG A 68 20.13 -13.76 -10.72
C ARG A 68 18.91 -14.18 -9.90
N ASN A 69 19.05 -14.25 -8.58
CA ASN A 69 17.95 -14.68 -7.70
C ASN A 69 16.77 -13.71 -7.77
N TYR A 70 17.03 -12.40 -7.77
CA TYR A 70 15.97 -11.40 -7.93
C TYR A 70 15.33 -11.44 -9.32
N ARG A 71 16.09 -11.66 -10.40
CA ARG A 71 15.54 -11.80 -11.76
C ARG A 71 14.58 -12.99 -11.87
N LEU A 72 14.97 -14.15 -11.33
CA LEU A 72 14.11 -15.35 -11.30
C LEU A 72 12.82 -15.09 -10.50
N PHE A 73 12.95 -14.44 -9.33
CA PHE A 73 11.81 -14.04 -8.52
C PHE A 73 10.89 -13.09 -9.29
N PHE A 74 11.43 -12.01 -9.82
CA PHE A 74 10.70 -10.95 -10.51
C PHE A 74 9.93 -11.48 -11.72
N LEU A 75 10.56 -12.28 -12.60
CA LEU A 75 9.90 -12.84 -13.76
C LEU A 75 8.75 -13.78 -13.37
N GLY A 76 8.95 -14.62 -12.35
CA GLY A 76 7.87 -15.45 -11.81
C GLY A 76 6.71 -14.62 -11.27
N GLN A 77 7.01 -13.50 -10.60
CA GLN A 77 6.00 -12.57 -10.07
C GLN A 77 5.22 -11.83 -11.14
N VAL A 78 5.81 -11.51 -12.29
CA VAL A 78 5.09 -10.88 -13.40
C VAL A 78 3.97 -11.80 -13.87
N VAL A 79 4.28 -13.08 -14.10
CA VAL A 79 3.32 -14.06 -14.59
C VAL A 79 2.23 -14.34 -13.55
N SER A 80 2.60 -14.58 -12.29
CA SER A 80 1.64 -14.94 -11.25
C SER A 80 0.73 -13.79 -10.82
N ASN A 81 1.23 -12.55 -10.81
CA ASN A 81 0.40 -11.41 -10.42
C ASN A 81 -0.66 -11.11 -11.48
N ILE A 82 -0.34 -11.19 -12.77
CA ILE A 82 -1.32 -11.03 -13.85
C ILE A 82 -2.41 -12.10 -13.71
N GLY A 83 -2.00 -13.37 -13.53
CA GLY A 83 -2.93 -14.49 -13.32
C GLY A 83 -3.83 -14.27 -12.10
N THR A 84 -3.29 -13.79 -10.99
CA THR A 84 -4.05 -13.61 -9.74
C THR A 84 -5.10 -12.51 -9.88
N TRP A 85 -4.75 -11.38 -10.53
CA TRP A 85 -5.71 -10.31 -10.80
C TRP A 85 -6.79 -10.75 -11.78
N MET A 86 -6.40 -11.50 -12.81
CA MET A 86 -7.32 -12.10 -13.77
C MET A 86 -8.29 -13.09 -13.08
N GLN A 87 -7.80 -13.96 -12.18
CA GLN A 87 -8.65 -14.86 -11.40
C GLN A 87 -9.67 -14.09 -10.58
N ARG A 88 -9.30 -12.98 -9.91
CA ARG A 88 -10.27 -12.21 -9.09
C ARG A 88 -11.45 -11.73 -9.93
N ILE A 89 -11.18 -11.15 -11.10
CA ILE A 89 -12.22 -10.71 -12.04
C ILE A 89 -13.10 -11.89 -12.49
N ALA A 90 -12.48 -13.02 -12.87
CA ALA A 90 -13.23 -14.21 -13.27
C ALA A 90 -14.07 -14.81 -12.13
N GLN A 91 -13.56 -14.73 -10.89
CA GLN A 91 -14.24 -15.25 -9.70
C GLN A 91 -15.44 -14.40 -9.34
N ASP A 92 -15.28 -13.07 -9.32
CA ASP A 92 -16.36 -12.14 -9.03
C ASP A 92 -17.46 -12.23 -10.10
N TRP A 93 -17.08 -12.32 -11.38
CA TRP A 93 -18.02 -12.53 -12.48
C TRP A 93 -18.74 -13.88 -12.40
N LEU A 94 -18.03 -14.98 -12.11
CA LEU A 94 -18.66 -16.30 -12.01
C LEU A 94 -19.71 -16.35 -10.88
N VAL A 95 -19.42 -15.71 -9.74
CA VAL A 95 -20.40 -15.65 -8.64
C VAL A 95 -21.64 -14.89 -9.07
N LEU A 96 -21.47 -13.74 -9.74
CA LEU A 96 -22.59 -12.98 -10.28
C LEU A 96 -23.39 -13.83 -11.28
N SER A 97 -22.74 -14.45 -12.27
CA SER A 97 -23.43 -15.28 -13.28
C SER A 97 -24.17 -16.49 -12.69
N LEU A 98 -23.71 -17.03 -11.55
CA LEU A 98 -24.38 -18.14 -10.88
C LEU A 98 -25.54 -17.71 -9.96
N THR A 99 -25.53 -16.46 -9.47
CA THR A 99 -26.46 -16.02 -8.41
C THR A 99 -27.38 -14.88 -8.81
N GLY A 100 -27.00 -14.07 -9.80
CA GLY A 100 -27.62 -12.78 -10.11
C GLY A 100 -27.59 -11.79 -8.94
N SER A 101 -26.65 -11.94 -8.00
CA SER A 101 -26.64 -11.16 -6.75
C SER A 101 -25.31 -10.48 -6.50
N SER A 102 -25.35 -9.15 -6.37
CA SER A 102 -24.22 -8.32 -5.96
C SER A 102 -23.86 -8.53 -4.49
N ALA A 103 -24.83 -8.91 -3.65
CA ALA A 103 -24.56 -9.35 -2.28
C ALA A 103 -23.66 -10.59 -2.25
N ALA A 104 -23.87 -11.56 -3.15
CA ALA A 104 -23.01 -12.74 -3.26
C ALA A 104 -21.58 -12.39 -3.70
N VAL A 105 -21.41 -11.42 -4.62
CA VAL A 105 -20.10 -10.87 -4.99
C VAL A 105 -19.46 -10.14 -3.79
N GLY A 106 -20.26 -9.41 -3.02
CA GLY A 106 -19.84 -8.74 -1.78
C GLY A 106 -19.32 -9.72 -0.73
N ILE A 107 -20.02 -10.84 -0.52
CA ILE A 107 -19.57 -11.94 0.37
C ILE A 107 -18.27 -12.55 -0.14
N THR A 108 -18.16 -12.78 -1.45
CA THR A 108 -16.92 -13.30 -2.07
C THR A 108 -15.74 -12.37 -1.81
N THR A 109 -15.93 -11.07 -2.05
CA THR A 109 -14.93 -10.03 -1.76
C THR A 109 -14.57 -10.04 -0.29
N ALA A 110 -15.57 -10.14 0.61
CA ALA A 110 -15.31 -10.21 2.04
C ALA A 110 -14.45 -11.43 2.40
N LEU A 111 -14.76 -12.61 1.88
CA LEU A 111 -13.97 -13.82 2.13
C LEU A 111 -12.53 -13.74 1.59
N GLN A 112 -12.30 -12.99 0.50
CA GLN A 112 -10.94 -12.75 -0.02
C GLN A 112 -10.08 -11.90 0.93
N PHE A 113 -10.69 -10.92 1.62
CA PHE A 113 -9.95 -9.93 2.44
C PHE A 113 -10.09 -10.15 3.96
N LEU A 114 -11.10 -10.89 4.41
CA LEU A 114 -11.38 -11.15 5.82
C LEU A 114 -10.20 -11.83 6.54
N PRO A 115 -9.54 -12.85 5.97
CA PRO A 115 -8.34 -13.43 6.59
C PRO A 115 -7.23 -12.41 6.82
N MET A 116 -7.03 -11.48 5.87
CA MET A 116 -6.04 -10.42 5.99
C MET A 116 -6.37 -9.44 7.13
N LEU A 117 -7.65 -9.13 7.32
CA LEU A 117 -8.10 -8.31 8.44
C LEU A 117 -7.87 -9.00 9.80
N LEU A 118 -8.29 -10.26 9.92
CA LEU A 118 -8.24 -11.00 11.20
C LEU A 118 -6.83 -11.44 11.57
N PHE A 119 -6.06 -11.89 10.57
CA PHE A 119 -4.79 -12.58 10.77
C PHE A 119 -3.58 -11.83 10.21
N GLY A 120 -3.74 -10.69 9.52
CA GLY A 120 -2.62 -9.98 8.89
C GLY A 120 -1.50 -9.57 9.86
N LEU A 121 -1.87 -9.15 11.08
CA LEU A 121 -0.89 -8.83 12.14
C LEU A 121 -0.11 -10.08 12.59
N TYR A 122 -0.80 -11.22 12.70
CA TYR A 122 -0.18 -12.50 13.07
C TYR A 122 0.65 -13.07 11.92
N GLY A 123 0.23 -12.89 10.67
CA GLY A 123 0.92 -13.35 9.47
C GLY A 123 2.34 -12.81 9.37
N GLY A 124 2.53 -11.50 9.63
CA GLY A 124 3.88 -10.90 9.68
C GLY A 124 4.77 -11.50 10.78
N VAL A 125 4.23 -11.71 11.99
CA VAL A 125 4.96 -12.32 13.10
C VAL A 125 5.33 -13.77 12.81
N LEU A 126 4.41 -14.53 12.21
CA LEU A 126 4.62 -15.91 11.82
C LEU A 126 5.74 -16.00 10.78
N VAL A 127 5.64 -15.18 9.73
CA VAL A 127 6.62 -15.13 8.64
C VAL A 127 8.02 -14.74 9.14
N ASP A 128 8.14 -13.89 10.14
CA ASP A 128 9.46 -13.53 10.72
C ASP A 128 10.19 -14.69 11.39
N ARG A 129 9.45 -15.72 11.81
CA ARG A 129 10.01 -16.93 12.43
C ARG A 129 10.30 -18.04 11.41
N LEU A 130 9.71 -17.94 10.22
CA LEU A 130 9.81 -18.97 9.19
C LEU A 130 10.89 -18.65 8.16
N ARG A 131 11.41 -19.70 7.53
CA ARG A 131 12.31 -19.56 6.38
C ARG A 131 11.47 -19.11 5.17
N LYS A 132 11.79 -17.96 4.58
CA LYS A 132 10.96 -17.32 3.55
C LYS A 132 10.75 -18.19 2.31
N ARG A 133 11.81 -18.82 1.80
CA ARG A 133 11.74 -19.66 0.59
C ARG A 133 10.78 -20.86 0.74
N PRO A 134 10.90 -21.73 1.76
CA PRO A 134 9.90 -22.79 2.01
C PRO A 134 8.48 -22.26 2.22
N THR A 135 8.33 -21.17 2.99
CA THR A 135 7.01 -20.55 3.20
C THR A 135 6.37 -20.13 1.88
N LEU A 136 7.13 -19.44 1.03
CA LEU A 136 6.66 -19.01 -0.29
C LEU A 136 6.34 -20.18 -1.23
N MET A 137 7.05 -21.30 -1.12
CA MET A 137 6.72 -22.51 -1.89
C MET A 137 5.38 -23.07 -1.44
N VAL A 138 5.17 -23.24 -0.12
CA VAL A 138 3.91 -23.78 0.43
C VAL A 138 2.73 -22.88 0.09
N THR A 139 2.85 -21.56 0.30
CA THR A 139 1.74 -20.63 0.04
C THR A 139 1.38 -20.61 -1.44
N GLN A 140 2.36 -20.53 -2.34
CA GLN A 140 2.10 -20.48 -3.77
C GLN A 140 1.57 -21.81 -4.31
N THR A 141 2.03 -22.95 -3.81
CA THR A 141 1.43 -24.24 -4.14
C THR A 141 -0.03 -24.31 -3.67
N ALA A 142 -0.34 -23.84 -2.46
CA ALA A 142 -1.72 -23.80 -1.97
C ALA A 142 -2.63 -22.91 -2.84
N MET A 143 -2.15 -21.74 -3.25
CA MET A 143 -2.86 -20.84 -4.17
C MET A 143 -3.06 -21.47 -5.55
N ALA A 144 -2.02 -22.13 -6.09
CA ALA A 144 -2.08 -22.85 -7.36
C ALA A 144 -3.12 -23.97 -7.33
N LEU A 145 -3.08 -24.82 -6.29
CA LEU A 145 -4.02 -25.93 -6.12
C LEU A 145 -5.46 -25.45 -5.97
N THR A 146 -5.68 -24.37 -5.21
CA THR A 146 -7.01 -23.76 -5.06
C THR A 146 -7.54 -23.25 -6.41
N SER A 147 -6.69 -22.60 -7.20
CA SER A 147 -7.04 -22.11 -8.54
C SER A 147 -7.33 -23.26 -9.51
N ILE A 148 -6.53 -24.33 -9.50
CA ILE A 148 -6.74 -25.52 -10.35
C ILE A 148 -8.01 -26.26 -9.94
N ALA A 149 -8.27 -26.43 -8.65
CA ALA A 149 -9.50 -27.05 -8.16
C ALA A 149 -10.73 -26.27 -8.63
N LEU A 150 -10.69 -24.95 -8.54
CA LEU A 150 -11.78 -24.10 -9.03
C LEU A 150 -11.92 -24.18 -10.56
N ALA A 151 -10.81 -24.27 -11.29
CA ALA A 151 -10.82 -24.48 -12.74
C ALA A 151 -11.50 -25.79 -13.13
N VAL A 152 -11.13 -26.91 -12.48
CA VAL A 152 -11.71 -28.23 -12.74
C VAL A 152 -13.22 -28.22 -12.46
N LEU A 153 -13.64 -27.70 -11.31
CA LEU A 153 -15.07 -27.59 -10.98
C LEU A 153 -15.85 -26.73 -11.99
N THR A 154 -15.26 -25.62 -12.45
CA THR A 154 -15.90 -24.72 -13.40
C THR A 154 -15.99 -25.33 -14.79
N LEU A 155 -14.92 -25.96 -15.27
CA LEU A 155 -14.87 -26.58 -16.61
C LEU A 155 -15.74 -27.85 -16.69
N THR A 156 -15.93 -28.56 -15.57
CA THR A 156 -16.83 -29.72 -15.49
C THR A 156 -18.30 -29.34 -15.30
N GLY A 157 -18.61 -28.05 -15.10
CA GLY A 157 -19.97 -27.58 -14.84
C GLY A 157 -20.51 -27.95 -13.44
N LEU A 158 -19.67 -28.47 -12.54
CA LEU A 158 -20.04 -28.85 -11.18
C LEU A 158 -19.86 -27.71 -10.16
N VAL A 159 -19.42 -26.54 -10.63
CA VAL A 159 -19.16 -25.40 -9.76
C VAL A 159 -20.44 -24.89 -9.11
N GLN A 160 -20.33 -24.58 -7.82
CA GLN A 160 -21.38 -24.01 -7.01
C GLN A 160 -20.79 -22.85 -6.22
N VAL A 161 -21.64 -21.92 -5.80
CA VAL A 161 -21.24 -20.69 -5.12
C VAL A 161 -20.39 -20.96 -3.87
N TRP A 162 -20.73 -21.98 -3.09
CA TRP A 162 -19.98 -22.32 -1.88
C TRP A 162 -18.55 -22.81 -2.18
N HIS A 163 -18.32 -23.47 -3.32
CA HIS A 163 -16.97 -23.84 -3.75
C HIS A 163 -16.12 -22.58 -3.98
N ILE A 164 -16.71 -21.54 -4.57
CA ILE A 164 -16.07 -20.25 -4.81
C ILE A 164 -15.77 -19.53 -3.48
N TYR A 165 -16.69 -19.59 -2.52
CA TYR A 165 -16.50 -19.03 -1.17
C TYR A 165 -15.35 -19.71 -0.42
N VAL A 166 -15.29 -21.04 -0.45
CA VAL A 166 -14.18 -21.80 0.14
C VAL A 166 -12.86 -21.45 -0.53
N ALA A 167 -12.83 -21.37 -1.87
CA ALA A 167 -11.64 -20.97 -2.61
C ALA A 167 -11.19 -19.52 -2.28
N ALA A 168 -12.14 -18.59 -2.18
CA ALA A 168 -11.89 -17.20 -1.79
C ALA A 168 -11.24 -17.11 -0.40
N LEU A 169 -11.78 -17.85 0.57
CA LEU A 169 -11.28 -17.90 1.93
C LEU A 169 -9.89 -18.55 2.00
N ALA A 170 -9.69 -19.66 1.30
CA ALA A 170 -8.40 -20.35 1.22
C ALA A 170 -7.32 -19.46 0.58
N LEU A 171 -7.66 -18.74 -0.49
CA LEU A 171 -6.80 -17.74 -1.12
C LEU A 171 -6.47 -16.62 -0.13
N GLY A 172 -7.47 -16.07 0.55
CA GLY A 172 -7.28 -15.05 1.59
C GLY A 172 -6.31 -15.51 2.68
N LEU A 173 -6.50 -16.73 3.22
CA LEU A 173 -5.62 -17.32 4.23
C LEU A 173 -4.17 -17.49 3.72
N ALA A 174 -3.99 -17.97 2.49
CA ALA A 174 -2.66 -18.09 1.91
C ALA A 174 -1.98 -16.72 1.77
N THR A 175 -2.73 -15.68 1.37
CA THR A 175 -2.20 -14.32 1.18
C THR A 175 -1.75 -13.63 2.48
N VAL A 176 -2.35 -13.99 3.62
CA VAL A 176 -1.94 -13.50 4.96
C VAL A 176 -0.47 -13.78 5.23
N VAL A 177 0.01 -14.95 4.80
CA VAL A 177 1.38 -15.41 4.99
C VAL A 177 2.25 -15.03 3.79
N ASP A 178 1.71 -15.21 2.58
CA ASP A 178 2.45 -14.99 1.33
C ASP A 178 2.92 -13.54 1.15
N ASN A 179 2.03 -12.56 1.36
CA ASN A 179 2.35 -11.15 1.16
C ASN A 179 3.54 -10.65 2.02
N PRO A 180 3.54 -10.83 3.36
CA PRO A 180 4.69 -10.44 4.17
C PRO A 180 5.94 -11.28 3.89
N ALA A 181 5.78 -12.57 3.53
CA ALA A 181 6.93 -13.41 3.15
C ALA A 181 7.58 -12.89 1.88
N ARG A 182 6.77 -12.50 0.89
CA ARG A 182 7.20 -11.94 -0.39
C ARG A 182 7.94 -10.61 -0.20
N GLN A 183 7.40 -9.72 0.61
CA GLN A 183 8.01 -8.41 0.89
C GLN A 183 9.37 -8.56 1.60
N SER A 184 9.46 -9.41 2.63
CA SER A 184 10.72 -9.65 3.34
C SER A 184 11.75 -10.43 2.51
N PHE A 185 11.31 -11.32 1.63
CA PHE A 185 12.21 -12.07 0.76
C PHE A 185 12.91 -11.18 -0.26
N VAL A 186 12.27 -10.10 -0.74
CA VAL A 186 12.94 -9.14 -1.64
C VAL A 186 14.21 -8.56 -1.01
N SER A 187 14.20 -8.22 0.28
CA SER A 187 15.41 -7.74 0.97
C SER A 187 16.52 -8.79 1.07
N GLU A 188 16.16 -10.06 1.27
CA GLU A 188 17.15 -11.17 1.31
C GLU A 188 17.77 -11.43 -0.08
N LEU A 189 17.05 -11.12 -1.17
CA LEU A 189 17.48 -11.38 -2.54
C LEU A 189 18.47 -10.37 -3.11
N VAL A 190 18.34 -9.08 -2.76
CA VAL A 190 19.12 -8.00 -3.40
C VAL A 190 20.10 -7.29 -2.47
N GLY A 191 19.95 -7.47 -1.15
CA GLY A 191 20.75 -6.75 -0.16
C GLY A 191 20.43 -5.24 -0.09
N PRO A 192 21.03 -4.52 0.87
CA PRO A 192 20.65 -3.13 1.18
C PRO A 192 20.92 -2.15 0.02
N GLY A 193 21.98 -2.33 -0.76
CA GLY A 193 22.37 -1.39 -1.83
C GLY A 193 21.44 -1.38 -3.06
N GLN A 194 20.62 -2.41 -3.25
CA GLN A 194 19.70 -2.54 -4.39
C GLN A 194 18.22 -2.62 -3.96
N LEU A 195 17.95 -2.55 -2.65
CA LEU A 195 16.61 -2.71 -2.09
C LEU A 195 15.61 -1.70 -2.65
N GLN A 196 15.98 -0.42 -2.73
CA GLN A 196 15.08 0.62 -3.25
C GLN A 196 14.70 0.38 -4.72
N ASN A 197 15.67 -0.03 -5.55
CA ASN A 197 15.42 -0.36 -6.95
C ASN A 197 14.50 -1.59 -7.07
N ALA A 198 14.75 -2.63 -6.28
CA ALA A 198 13.93 -3.83 -6.25
C ALA A 198 12.49 -3.57 -5.78
N VAL A 199 12.32 -2.81 -4.70
CA VAL A 199 10.98 -2.42 -4.20
C VAL A 199 10.23 -1.60 -5.25
N SER A 200 10.92 -0.70 -5.95
CA SER A 200 10.31 0.10 -7.03
C SER A 200 9.86 -0.78 -8.19
N LEU A 201 10.69 -1.72 -8.65
CA LEU A 201 10.32 -2.66 -9.71
C LEU A 201 9.18 -3.59 -9.29
N ASN A 202 9.18 -4.08 -8.05
CA ASN A 202 8.09 -4.92 -7.56
C ASN A 202 6.76 -4.15 -7.48
N SER A 203 6.82 -2.88 -7.08
CA SER A 203 5.65 -1.99 -7.11
C SER A 203 5.14 -1.79 -8.54
N ALA A 204 6.02 -1.53 -9.49
CA ALA A 204 5.67 -1.42 -10.90
C ALA A 204 5.03 -2.71 -11.43
N ASN A 205 5.59 -3.88 -11.07
CA ASN A 205 5.03 -5.18 -11.43
C ASN A 205 3.59 -5.37 -10.93
N PHE A 206 3.33 -5.05 -9.66
CA PHE A 206 2.00 -5.20 -9.09
C PHE A 206 0.97 -4.27 -9.75
N GLN A 207 1.36 -3.02 -10.07
CA GLN A 207 0.48 -2.09 -10.76
C GLN A 207 0.23 -2.49 -12.21
N SER A 208 1.25 -2.97 -12.92
CA SER A 208 1.10 -3.51 -14.28
C SER A 208 0.17 -4.72 -14.30
N ALA A 209 0.30 -5.62 -13.33
CA ALA A 209 -0.59 -6.77 -13.22
C ALA A 209 -2.04 -6.36 -12.95
N ARG A 210 -2.27 -5.33 -12.14
CA ARG A 210 -3.60 -4.77 -11.90
C ARG A 210 -4.21 -4.11 -13.14
N LEU A 211 -3.38 -3.61 -14.04
CA LEU A 211 -3.80 -3.04 -15.32
C LEU A 211 -4.09 -4.12 -16.38
N VAL A 212 -3.18 -5.09 -16.53
CA VAL A 212 -3.25 -6.12 -17.57
C VAL A 212 -4.22 -7.25 -17.19
N GLY A 213 -4.30 -7.60 -15.91
CA GLY A 213 -5.12 -8.71 -15.41
C GLY A 213 -6.59 -8.63 -15.83
N PRO A 214 -7.31 -7.52 -15.57
CA PRO A 214 -8.69 -7.37 -16.00
C PRO A 214 -8.87 -7.42 -17.53
N ALA A 215 -7.94 -6.85 -18.31
CA ALA A 215 -8.02 -6.91 -19.77
C ALA A 215 -7.91 -8.35 -20.29
N VAL A 216 -6.97 -9.13 -19.74
CA VAL A 216 -6.81 -10.56 -20.08
C VAL A 216 -8.00 -11.37 -19.60
N ALA A 217 -8.55 -11.05 -18.42
CA ALA A 217 -9.77 -11.69 -17.91
C ALA A 217 -10.95 -11.50 -18.86
N GLY A 218 -11.18 -10.27 -19.34
CA GLY A 218 -12.27 -9.99 -20.27
C GLY A 218 -12.20 -10.86 -21.53
N LEU A 219 -11.04 -10.90 -22.18
CA LEU A 219 -10.82 -11.70 -23.39
C LEU A 219 -11.02 -13.19 -23.15
N LEU A 220 -10.55 -13.72 -22.01
CA LEU A 220 -10.69 -15.14 -21.70
C LEU A 220 -12.12 -15.50 -21.32
N ILE A 221 -12.78 -14.69 -20.49
CA ILE A 221 -14.11 -15.00 -20.00
C ILE A 221 -15.12 -14.95 -21.17
N THR A 222 -15.03 -13.96 -22.05
CA THR A 222 -15.92 -13.88 -23.22
C THR A 222 -15.58 -14.91 -24.30
N GLY A 223 -14.30 -15.21 -24.52
CA GLY A 223 -13.86 -16.11 -25.58
C GLY A 223 -13.97 -17.60 -25.25
N VAL A 224 -13.54 -18.00 -24.04
CA VAL A 224 -13.43 -19.41 -23.65
C VAL A 224 -14.06 -19.75 -22.30
N GLY A 225 -14.49 -18.74 -21.52
CA GLY A 225 -15.16 -18.91 -20.23
C GLY A 225 -14.24 -18.76 -19.01
N THR A 226 -14.87 -18.60 -17.83
CA THR A 226 -14.19 -18.34 -16.55
C THR A 226 -13.27 -19.48 -16.08
N GLY A 227 -13.61 -20.74 -16.40
CA GLY A 227 -12.83 -21.92 -15.99
C GLY A 227 -11.38 -21.90 -16.51
N TRP A 228 -11.16 -21.42 -17.73
CA TRP A 228 -9.81 -21.29 -18.30
C TRP A 228 -8.99 -20.19 -17.65
N ALA A 229 -9.63 -19.11 -17.18
CA ALA A 229 -8.95 -18.09 -16.40
C ALA A 229 -8.41 -18.67 -15.09
N PHE A 230 -9.18 -19.52 -14.41
CA PHE A 230 -8.69 -20.21 -13.21
C PHE A 230 -7.58 -21.22 -13.52
N LEU A 231 -7.67 -21.94 -14.64
CA LEU A 231 -6.62 -22.88 -15.04
C LEU A 231 -5.31 -22.14 -15.33
N LEU A 232 -5.37 -21.08 -16.14
CA LEU A 232 -4.22 -20.26 -16.49
C LEU A 232 -3.60 -19.60 -15.26
N ASN A 233 -4.40 -19.14 -14.30
CA ASN A 233 -3.84 -18.66 -13.04
C ASN A 233 -3.16 -19.77 -12.24
N GLY A 234 -3.78 -20.95 -12.14
CA GLY A 234 -3.18 -22.11 -11.48
C GLY A 234 -1.82 -22.48 -12.07
N LEU A 235 -1.72 -22.51 -13.40
CA LEU A 235 -0.48 -22.76 -14.14
C LEU A 235 0.53 -21.60 -14.01
N SER A 236 0.06 -20.36 -13.83
CA SER A 236 0.93 -19.19 -13.65
C SER A 236 1.87 -19.32 -12.45
N PHE A 237 1.46 -20.05 -11.42
CA PHE A 237 2.28 -20.32 -10.23
C PHE A 237 3.45 -21.27 -10.48
N VAL A 238 3.47 -21.99 -11.61
CA VAL A 238 4.66 -22.78 -12.02
C VAL A 238 5.87 -21.86 -12.21
N ALA A 239 5.68 -20.65 -12.74
CA ALA A 239 6.76 -19.70 -12.98
C ALA A 239 7.48 -19.24 -11.68
N PRO A 240 6.79 -18.73 -10.64
CA PRO A 240 7.47 -18.38 -9.40
C PRO A 240 7.92 -19.59 -8.58
N LEU A 241 7.25 -20.76 -8.67
CA LEU A 241 7.72 -21.99 -8.03
C LEU A 241 9.03 -22.49 -8.65
N THR A 242 9.13 -22.54 -9.98
CA THR A 242 10.38 -22.88 -10.67
C THR A 242 11.46 -21.84 -10.40
N GLY A 243 11.12 -20.55 -10.38
CA GLY A 243 12.01 -19.49 -9.96
C GLY A 243 12.59 -19.74 -8.56
N LEU A 244 11.75 -20.08 -7.58
CA LEU A 244 12.16 -20.41 -6.22
C LEU A 244 13.02 -21.68 -6.17
N LEU A 245 12.74 -22.70 -6.98
CA LEU A 245 13.53 -23.94 -7.04
C LEU A 245 14.93 -23.70 -7.63
N LEU A 246 15.04 -22.88 -8.67
CA LEU A 246 16.29 -22.56 -9.36
C LEU A 246 17.17 -21.52 -8.63
N MET A 247 16.67 -20.91 -7.55
CA MET A 247 17.43 -19.99 -6.72
C MET A 247 18.54 -20.69 -5.94
N ARG A 248 19.68 -20.00 -5.84
CA ARG A 248 20.84 -20.44 -5.06
C ARG A 248 20.72 -19.96 -3.63
N ALA A 249 20.57 -20.91 -2.69
CA ALA A 249 20.40 -20.60 -1.27
C ALA A 249 21.60 -19.89 -0.64
N ARG A 250 22.81 -20.12 -1.17
CA ARG A 250 24.07 -19.50 -0.70
C ARG A 250 24.19 -18.00 -1.00
N ASP A 251 23.39 -17.50 -1.95
CA ASP A 251 23.41 -16.11 -2.38
C ASP A 251 22.31 -15.29 -1.68
N LEU A 252 21.70 -15.81 -0.60
CA LEU A 252 20.69 -15.12 0.20
C LEU A 252 21.37 -14.39 1.36
N HIS A 253 20.96 -13.14 1.60
CA HIS A 253 21.45 -12.34 2.71
C HIS A 253 20.54 -12.52 3.94
N PRO A 254 21.03 -13.11 5.05
CA PRO A 254 20.27 -13.17 6.29
C PRO A 254 20.05 -11.75 6.81
N VAL A 255 18.79 -11.36 7.01
CA VAL A 255 18.47 -10.05 7.61
C VAL A 255 18.39 -10.21 9.13
N GLU A 256 19.17 -9.41 9.84
CA GLU A 256 19.22 -9.41 11.30
C GLU A 256 17.93 -8.80 11.88
N ARG A 257 17.42 -9.43 12.93
CA ARG A 257 16.04 -9.21 13.41
C ARG A 257 15.97 -7.98 14.31
N ALA A 258 15.01 -7.09 14.07
CA ALA A 258 14.67 -6.07 15.05
C ALA A 258 13.94 -6.70 16.27
N PRO A 259 14.33 -6.38 17.51
CA PRO A 259 13.65 -6.87 18.70
C PRO A 259 12.23 -6.30 18.83
N ARG A 260 11.31 -7.12 19.35
CA ARG A 260 9.89 -6.74 19.54
C ARG A 260 9.62 -6.35 21.00
N GLY A 261 8.84 -5.28 21.18
CA GLY A 261 8.28 -4.88 22.48
C GLY A 261 6.79 -5.24 22.58
N LYS A 262 6.32 -5.58 23.79
CA LYS A 262 4.88 -5.72 24.08
C LYS A 262 4.21 -4.33 24.10
N GLY A 263 2.95 -4.22 23.66
CA GLY A 263 2.18 -2.97 23.75
C GLY A 263 2.23 -2.01 22.54
N GLN A 264 2.93 -2.38 21.46
CA GLN A 264 3.15 -1.52 20.28
C GLN A 264 1.85 -1.07 19.57
N LEU A 265 0.80 -1.91 19.56
CA LEU A 265 -0.48 -1.56 18.92
C LEU A 265 -1.22 -0.46 19.70
N ARG A 266 -1.25 -0.56 21.04
CA ARG A 266 -1.87 0.43 21.93
C ARG A 266 -1.14 1.76 21.87
N GLU A 267 0.19 1.71 21.75
CA GLU A 267 1.01 2.91 21.56
C GLU A 267 0.70 3.62 20.23
N GLY A 268 0.58 2.88 19.13
CA GLY A 268 0.16 3.43 17.84
C GLY A 268 -1.23 4.06 17.87
N LEU A 269 -2.20 3.40 18.50
CA LEU A 269 -3.56 3.92 18.65
C LEU A 269 -3.59 5.21 19.48
N ARG A 270 -2.89 5.23 20.62
CA ARG A 270 -2.78 6.42 21.47
C ARG A 270 -2.11 7.58 20.72
N TYR A 271 -1.08 7.28 19.92
CA TYR A 271 -0.37 8.27 19.12
C TYR A 271 -1.27 8.89 18.05
N VAL A 272 -2.03 8.07 17.30
CA VAL A 272 -2.96 8.56 16.28
C VAL A 272 -4.14 9.31 16.91
N ALA A 273 -4.70 8.81 18.01
CA ALA A 273 -5.85 9.44 18.67
C ALA A 273 -5.52 10.85 19.21
N GLY A 274 -4.27 11.10 19.61
CA GLY A 274 -3.81 12.41 20.05
C GLY A 274 -3.46 13.38 18.91
N ARG A 275 -3.52 12.95 17.65
CA ARG A 275 -3.04 13.70 16.48
C ARG A 275 -4.12 13.81 15.39
N PRO A 276 -4.89 14.91 15.36
CA PRO A 276 -5.94 15.13 14.37
C PRO A 276 -5.46 15.05 12.91
N ASP A 277 -4.21 15.45 12.66
CA ASP A 277 -3.53 15.35 11.36
C ASP A 277 -3.34 13.90 10.87
N LEU A 278 -3.36 12.91 11.77
CA LEU A 278 -3.29 11.48 11.45
C LEU A 278 -4.68 10.81 11.52
N LEU A 279 -5.46 11.14 12.54
CA LEU A 279 -6.77 10.53 12.79
C LEU A 279 -7.74 10.79 11.63
N TRP A 280 -7.88 12.03 11.18
CA TRP A 280 -8.88 12.40 10.18
C TRP A 280 -8.63 11.80 8.79
N PRO A 281 -7.39 11.76 8.26
CA PRO A 281 -7.10 11.00 7.04
C PRO A 281 -7.40 9.51 7.15
N ILE A 282 -7.10 8.88 8.29
CA ILE A 282 -7.40 7.45 8.53
C ILE A 282 -8.91 7.23 8.56
N VAL A 283 -9.67 8.09 9.24
CA VAL A 283 -11.14 8.02 9.28
C VAL A 283 -11.74 8.20 7.88
N LEU A 284 -11.28 9.20 7.12
CA LEU A 284 -11.74 9.44 5.75
C LEU A 284 -11.56 8.20 4.87
N VAL A 285 -10.36 7.65 4.85
CA VAL A 285 -10.06 6.45 4.05
C VAL A 285 -10.76 5.20 4.60
N GLY A 286 -11.06 5.14 5.90
CA GLY A 286 -11.91 4.11 6.47
C GLY A 286 -13.33 4.13 5.89
N PHE A 287 -13.98 5.28 5.85
CA PHE A 287 -15.30 5.42 5.22
C PHE A 287 -15.26 5.09 3.73
N MET A 288 -14.26 5.63 3.00
CA MET A 288 -14.12 5.37 1.57
C MET A 288 -13.82 3.89 1.29
N GLY A 289 -12.92 3.26 2.05
CA GLY A 289 -12.59 1.84 1.91
C GLY A 289 -13.74 0.91 2.28
N THR A 290 -14.57 1.30 3.24
CA THR A 290 -15.73 0.52 3.67
C THR A 290 -16.89 0.63 2.69
N PHE A 291 -17.21 1.80 2.16
CA PHE A 291 -18.43 1.99 1.37
C PHE A 291 -18.16 2.27 -0.11
N ALA A 292 -17.16 3.08 -0.43
CA ALA A 292 -16.98 3.63 -1.77
C ALA A 292 -16.07 2.77 -2.67
N PHE A 293 -14.98 2.20 -2.13
CA PHE A 293 -14.01 1.42 -2.92
C PHE A 293 -14.42 -0.04 -3.22
N ASN A 294 -15.68 -0.42 -3.01
CA ASN A 294 -16.17 -1.77 -3.31
C ASN A 294 -16.46 -1.98 -4.81
N PHE A 295 -15.50 -1.60 -5.66
CA PHE A 295 -15.63 -1.69 -7.12
C PHE A 295 -15.96 -3.08 -7.67
N PRO A 296 -15.49 -4.21 -7.10
CA PRO A 296 -15.93 -5.52 -7.57
C PRO A 296 -17.46 -5.68 -7.51
N VAL A 297 -18.10 -5.16 -6.46
CA VAL A 297 -19.55 -5.21 -6.27
C VAL A 297 -20.24 -4.21 -7.21
N TYR A 298 -19.80 -2.96 -7.23
CA TYR A 298 -20.45 -1.94 -8.06
C TYR A 298 -20.32 -2.20 -9.56
N LEU A 299 -19.10 -2.49 -10.03
CA LEU A 299 -18.85 -2.62 -11.47
C LEU A 299 -19.46 -3.90 -12.03
N SER A 300 -19.58 -4.96 -11.23
CA SER A 300 -20.26 -6.19 -11.65
C SER A 300 -21.77 -5.96 -11.76
N ALA A 301 -22.40 -5.34 -10.76
CA ALA A 301 -23.80 -4.96 -10.79
C ALA A 301 -24.15 -4.01 -11.94
N PHE A 302 -23.29 -3.02 -12.24
CA PHE A 302 -23.53 -2.13 -13.39
C PHE A 302 -23.40 -2.86 -14.72
N ALA A 303 -22.42 -3.75 -14.86
CA ALA A 303 -22.24 -4.51 -16.08
C ALA A 303 -23.47 -5.39 -16.36
N ASP A 304 -23.96 -6.12 -15.36
CA ASP A 304 -25.07 -7.06 -15.50
C ASP A 304 -26.45 -6.35 -15.44
N ASP A 305 -26.82 -5.76 -14.30
CA ASP A 305 -28.17 -5.25 -14.07
C ASP A 305 -28.51 -4.00 -14.91
N VAL A 306 -27.56 -3.07 -15.03
CA VAL A 306 -27.84 -1.74 -15.64
C VAL A 306 -27.62 -1.74 -17.14
N PHE A 307 -26.48 -2.29 -17.58
CA PHE A 307 -26.09 -2.25 -18.99
C PHE A 307 -26.35 -3.56 -19.72
N GLN A 308 -26.78 -4.62 -19.04
CA GLN A 308 -27.07 -5.93 -19.65
C GLN A 308 -25.90 -6.44 -20.50
N GLY A 309 -24.69 -6.14 -20.02
CA GLY A 309 -23.42 -6.45 -20.64
C GLY A 309 -22.87 -7.78 -20.13
N ASP A 310 -21.80 -8.23 -20.79
CA ASP A 310 -21.12 -9.47 -20.45
C ASP A 310 -19.87 -9.23 -19.58
N ALA A 311 -19.10 -10.30 -19.36
CA ALA A 311 -17.83 -10.24 -18.66
C ALA A 311 -16.82 -9.28 -19.32
N GLY A 312 -16.95 -9.05 -20.63
CA GLY A 312 -16.15 -8.11 -21.39
C GLY A 312 -16.42 -6.68 -20.94
N VAL A 313 -17.68 -6.31 -20.73
CA VAL A 313 -18.08 -5.00 -20.19
C VAL A 313 -17.56 -4.80 -18.76
N TYR A 314 -17.74 -5.79 -17.88
CA TYR A 314 -17.20 -5.75 -16.51
C TYR A 314 -15.67 -5.57 -16.50
N SER A 315 -14.98 -6.33 -17.35
CA SER A 315 -13.52 -6.27 -17.49
C SER A 315 -13.04 -4.95 -18.10
N MET A 316 -13.81 -4.38 -19.02
CA MET A 316 -13.54 -3.06 -19.60
C MET A 316 -13.61 -1.97 -18.54
N PHE A 317 -14.64 -1.96 -17.68
CA PHE A 317 -14.74 -0.98 -16.59
C PHE A 317 -13.54 -1.06 -15.64
N ASN A 318 -13.14 -2.28 -15.26
CA ASN A 318 -11.96 -2.51 -14.44
C ASN A 318 -10.67 -2.03 -15.12
N THR A 319 -10.51 -2.29 -16.42
CA THR A 319 -9.34 -1.87 -17.19
C THR A 319 -9.25 -0.35 -17.31
N LEU A 320 -10.35 0.32 -17.64
CA LEU A 320 -10.41 1.79 -17.73
C LEU A 320 -10.11 2.45 -16.38
N MET A 321 -10.66 1.89 -15.30
CA MET A 321 -10.34 2.35 -13.95
C MET A 321 -8.87 2.11 -13.58
N ALA A 322 -8.28 0.99 -14.01
CA ALA A 322 -6.86 0.72 -13.81
C ALA A 322 -5.96 1.69 -14.60
N VAL A 323 -6.32 2.03 -15.85
CA VAL A 323 -5.62 3.08 -16.64
C VAL A 323 -5.62 4.39 -15.87
N GLY A 324 -6.80 4.82 -15.40
CA GLY A 324 -6.96 6.00 -14.56
C GLY A 324 -6.07 5.95 -13.30
N SER A 325 -6.08 4.82 -12.60
CA SER A 325 -5.28 4.61 -11.39
C SER A 325 -3.78 4.74 -11.65
N VAL A 326 -3.27 4.15 -12.74
CA VAL A 326 -1.86 4.28 -13.14
C VAL A 326 -1.52 5.74 -13.46
N SER A 327 -2.36 6.45 -14.21
CA SER A 327 -2.18 7.88 -14.48
C SER A 327 -2.17 8.71 -13.18
N GLY A 328 -3.06 8.40 -12.24
CA GLY A 328 -3.11 9.03 -10.92
C GLY A 328 -1.85 8.80 -10.09
N ALA A 329 -1.31 7.59 -10.10
CA ALA A 329 -0.06 7.26 -9.43
C ALA A 329 1.13 8.05 -9.99
N LEU A 330 1.25 8.14 -11.33
CA LEU A 330 2.31 8.88 -12.00
C LEU A 330 2.22 10.39 -11.72
N LEU A 331 1.00 10.95 -11.77
CA LEU A 331 0.76 12.35 -11.42
C LEU A 331 1.07 12.64 -9.95
N ALA A 332 0.72 11.73 -9.04
CA ALA A 332 1.02 11.88 -7.62
C ALA A 332 2.53 11.85 -7.35
N ALA A 333 3.28 10.97 -8.04
CA ALA A 333 4.74 10.89 -7.93
C ALA A 333 5.43 12.21 -8.33
N ARG A 334 4.88 12.95 -9.30
CA ARG A 334 5.42 14.25 -9.73
C ARG A 334 5.16 15.39 -8.74
N ARG A 335 4.13 15.31 -7.89
CA ARG A 335 3.68 16.45 -7.07
C ARG A 335 4.54 16.71 -5.83
N GLY A 336 5.38 15.75 -5.41
CA GLY A 336 6.40 15.88 -4.35
C GLY A 336 5.92 16.25 -2.93
N THR A 337 4.68 16.72 -2.77
CA THR A 337 4.11 17.18 -1.49
C THR A 337 2.70 16.65 -1.29
N ALA A 338 2.46 16.01 -0.14
CA ALA A 338 1.13 15.57 0.26
C ALA A 338 0.47 16.67 1.10
N ARG A 339 -0.52 17.36 0.52
CA ARG A 339 -1.29 18.40 1.23
C ARG A 339 -2.66 17.85 1.60
N LEU A 340 -3.07 18.06 2.85
CA LEU A 340 -4.39 17.66 3.34
C LEU A 340 -5.55 18.27 2.52
N ARG A 341 -5.36 19.47 1.99
CA ARG A 341 -6.32 20.11 1.04
C ARG A 341 -6.51 19.29 -0.23
N LEU A 342 -5.44 18.71 -0.78
CA LEU A 342 -5.52 17.86 -1.97
C LEU A 342 -6.26 16.56 -1.65
N LEU A 343 -6.02 15.97 -0.48
CA LEU A 343 -6.74 14.79 -0.03
C LEU A 343 -8.26 15.04 0.03
N VAL A 344 -8.68 16.13 0.68
CA VAL A 344 -10.10 16.49 0.79
C VAL A 344 -10.71 16.78 -0.58
N LEU A 345 -10.04 17.57 -1.43
CA LEU A 345 -10.52 17.88 -2.78
C LEU A 345 -10.62 16.61 -3.65
N ALA A 346 -9.64 15.72 -3.56
CA ALA A 346 -9.67 14.46 -4.28
C ALA A 346 -10.81 13.55 -3.77
N ALA A 347 -11.03 13.46 -2.46
CA ALA A 347 -12.13 12.66 -1.91
C ALA A 347 -13.52 13.24 -2.26
N LEU A 348 -13.66 14.57 -2.31
CA LEU A 348 -14.88 15.23 -2.81
C LEU A 348 -15.10 14.95 -4.30
N ALA A 349 -14.07 15.13 -5.12
CA ALA A 349 -14.13 14.82 -6.55
C ALA A 349 -14.44 13.35 -6.80
N PHE A 350 -13.91 12.46 -5.96
CA PHE A 350 -14.18 11.03 -6.03
C PHE A 350 -15.67 10.73 -5.83
N GLY A 351 -16.26 11.19 -4.72
CA GLY A 351 -17.68 10.98 -4.45
C GLY A 351 -18.59 11.65 -5.49
N ALA A 352 -18.21 12.82 -6.00
CA ALA A 352 -18.94 13.48 -7.09
C ALA A 352 -18.90 12.67 -8.40
N LEU A 353 -17.74 12.07 -8.73
CA LEU A 353 -17.60 11.21 -9.91
C LEU A 353 -18.39 9.90 -9.77
N GLU A 354 -18.46 9.31 -8.57
CA GLU A 354 -19.31 8.12 -8.33
C GLU A 354 -20.80 8.46 -8.50
N ILE A 355 -21.27 9.58 -7.96
CA ILE A 355 -22.66 10.03 -8.15
C ILE A 355 -22.94 10.32 -9.63
N LEU A 356 -22.01 10.98 -10.33
CA LEU A 356 -22.13 11.26 -11.75
C LEU A 356 -22.17 9.98 -12.59
N ALA A 357 -21.31 9.01 -12.29
CA ALA A 357 -21.32 7.70 -12.92
C ALA A 357 -22.62 6.94 -12.61
N ALA A 358 -23.12 7.01 -11.38
CA ALA A 358 -24.39 6.40 -11.03
C ALA A 358 -25.58 6.95 -11.82
N ALA A 359 -25.52 8.24 -12.18
CA ALA A 359 -26.52 8.92 -12.99
C ALA A 359 -26.34 8.71 -14.51
N SER A 360 -25.27 8.05 -14.98
CA SER A 360 -25.00 7.97 -16.42
C SER A 360 -25.99 7.03 -17.14
N PRO A 361 -26.78 7.48 -18.12
CA PRO A 361 -27.69 6.62 -18.89
C PRO A 361 -26.94 5.63 -19.80
N GLU A 362 -25.83 6.07 -20.41
CA GLU A 362 -25.14 5.33 -21.47
C GLU A 362 -23.90 4.59 -20.97
N LEU A 363 -23.71 3.36 -21.48
CA LEU A 363 -22.58 2.49 -21.16
C LEU A 363 -21.23 3.17 -21.42
N TRP A 364 -21.07 3.81 -22.57
CA TRP A 364 -19.81 4.48 -22.94
C TRP A 364 -19.50 5.69 -22.07
N MET A 365 -20.53 6.39 -21.59
CA MET A 365 -20.34 7.51 -20.66
C MET A 365 -19.88 6.99 -19.29
N PHE A 366 -20.50 5.92 -18.79
CA PHE A 366 -20.05 5.24 -17.57
C PHE A 366 -18.60 4.77 -17.69
N ALA A 367 -18.28 4.09 -18.79
CA ALA A 367 -16.94 3.60 -19.10
C ALA A 367 -15.90 4.74 -19.10
N LEU A 368 -16.21 5.86 -19.74
CA LEU A 368 -15.31 7.01 -19.81
C LEU A 368 -15.07 7.64 -18.43
N ILE A 369 -16.08 7.65 -17.54
CA ILE A 369 -15.96 8.16 -16.16
C ILE A 369 -15.06 7.26 -15.29
N MET A 370 -14.91 5.96 -15.61
CA MET A 370 -14.02 5.07 -14.85
C MET A 370 -12.56 5.55 -14.86
N VAL A 371 -12.11 6.20 -15.93
CA VAL A 371 -10.74 6.73 -16.03
C VAL A 371 -10.47 7.85 -15.02
N PRO A 372 -11.21 8.99 -14.98
CA PRO A 372 -11.03 9.99 -13.94
C PRO A 372 -11.32 9.44 -12.54
N LEU A 373 -12.28 8.51 -12.39
CA LEU A 373 -12.57 7.88 -11.11
C LEU A 373 -11.36 7.10 -10.56
N GLY A 374 -10.70 6.31 -11.41
CA GLY A 374 -9.45 5.62 -11.08
C GLY A 374 -8.30 6.59 -10.73
N LEU A 375 -8.18 7.68 -11.48
CA LEU A 375 -7.16 8.70 -11.23
C LEU A 375 -7.32 9.37 -9.87
N VAL A 376 -8.56 9.74 -9.54
CA VAL A 376 -8.87 10.42 -8.28
C VAL A 376 -8.77 9.45 -7.10
N SER A 377 -9.24 8.20 -7.24
CA SER A 377 -9.10 7.18 -6.18
C SER A 377 -7.65 6.91 -5.83
N MET A 378 -6.78 6.78 -6.85
CA MET A 378 -5.35 6.60 -6.62
C MET A 378 -4.69 7.85 -6.02
N THR A 379 -5.15 9.04 -6.41
CA THR A 379 -4.69 10.30 -5.79
C THR A 379 -5.01 10.33 -4.29
N VAL A 380 -6.21 9.92 -3.89
CA VAL A 380 -6.61 9.80 -2.46
C VAL A 380 -5.70 8.81 -1.74
N ASN A 381 -5.46 7.63 -2.33
CA ASN A 381 -4.64 6.59 -1.73
C ASN A 381 -3.18 7.06 -1.52
N VAL A 382 -2.54 7.58 -2.56
CA VAL A 382 -1.14 8.03 -2.51
C VAL A 382 -0.98 9.23 -1.57
N THR A 383 -1.90 10.19 -1.64
CA THR A 383 -1.85 11.40 -0.79
C THR A 383 -2.01 11.03 0.68
N THR A 384 -2.98 10.16 1.02
CA THR A 384 -3.17 9.71 2.41
C THR A 384 -1.94 8.97 2.92
N ASN A 385 -1.45 8.00 2.14
CA ASN A 385 -0.30 7.19 2.51
C ASN A 385 0.94 8.06 2.76
N THR A 386 1.24 8.99 1.84
CA THR A 386 2.37 9.91 1.97
C THR A 386 2.20 10.89 3.14
N SER A 387 0.99 11.44 3.32
CA SER A 387 0.68 12.36 4.41
C SER A 387 0.90 11.71 5.78
N LEU A 388 0.44 10.46 5.95
CA LEU A 388 0.63 9.70 7.18
C LEU A 388 2.11 9.39 7.43
N GLN A 389 2.86 8.99 6.40
CA GLN A 389 4.29 8.71 6.55
C GLN A 389 5.10 9.95 6.94
N MET A 390 4.80 11.11 6.33
CA MET A 390 5.51 12.37 6.58
C MET A 390 5.14 13.03 7.91
N SER A 391 3.90 12.86 8.37
CA SER A 391 3.41 13.48 9.62
C SER A 391 3.68 12.60 10.86
N THR A 392 4.19 11.38 10.65
CA THR A 392 4.49 10.43 11.72
C THR A 392 5.98 10.38 12.04
N ASP A 393 6.28 10.44 13.34
CA ASP A 393 7.62 10.27 13.87
C ASP A 393 8.23 8.91 13.44
N PRO A 394 9.48 8.87 12.94
CA PRO A 394 10.15 7.64 12.52
C PRO A 394 10.03 6.48 13.51
N ALA A 395 10.05 6.74 14.83
CA ALA A 395 10.00 5.70 15.85
C ALA A 395 8.68 4.92 15.90
N VAL A 396 7.56 5.53 15.48
CA VAL A 396 6.22 4.92 15.53
C VAL A 396 5.56 4.76 14.15
N ARG A 397 6.24 5.19 13.08
CA ARG A 397 5.73 5.16 11.69
C ARG A 397 5.16 3.81 11.27
N GLY A 398 5.90 2.72 11.52
CA GLY A 398 5.45 1.37 11.16
C GLY A 398 4.11 0.99 11.82
N ARG A 399 3.87 1.46 13.05
CA ARG A 399 2.65 1.18 13.83
C ARG A 399 1.46 1.98 13.29
N VAL A 400 1.67 3.25 12.97
CA VAL A 400 0.64 4.09 12.33
C VAL A 400 0.26 3.55 10.95
N MET A 401 1.25 3.13 10.16
CA MET A 401 0.99 2.55 8.83
C MET A 401 0.25 1.21 8.92
N ALA A 402 0.53 0.38 9.95
CA ALA A 402 -0.23 -0.84 10.20
C ALA A 402 -1.70 -0.56 10.55
N LEU A 403 -1.97 0.45 11.38
CA LEU A 403 -3.34 0.89 11.69
C LEU A 403 -4.06 1.42 10.45
N TYR A 404 -3.38 2.23 9.64
CA TYR A 404 -3.92 2.71 8.36
C TYR A 404 -4.30 1.57 7.42
N MET A 405 -3.42 0.59 7.23
CA MET A 405 -3.71 -0.59 6.41
C MET A 405 -4.87 -1.42 6.99
N MET A 406 -4.94 -1.58 8.31
CA MET A 406 -6.04 -2.29 8.98
C MET A 406 -7.39 -1.61 8.72
N VAL A 407 -7.46 -0.28 8.83
CA VAL A 407 -8.70 0.47 8.57
C VAL A 407 -9.06 0.43 7.08
N PHE A 408 -8.07 0.62 6.20
CA PHE A 408 -8.28 0.64 4.75
C PHE A 408 -8.74 -0.71 4.20
N LEU A 409 -8.04 -1.79 4.54
CA LEU A 409 -8.37 -3.14 4.07
C LEU A 409 -9.50 -3.79 4.89
N GLY A 410 -9.60 -3.44 6.18
CA GLY A 410 -10.59 -4.02 7.10
C GLY A 410 -12.01 -3.51 6.90
N GLY A 411 -12.16 -2.36 6.25
CA GLY A 411 -13.47 -1.88 5.82
C GLY A 411 -14.12 -2.80 4.79
N ALA A 412 -13.35 -3.40 3.88
CA ALA A 412 -13.91 -4.17 2.76
C ALA A 412 -14.70 -5.43 3.18
N PRO A 413 -14.24 -6.28 4.13
CA PRO A 413 -15.02 -7.43 4.59
C PRO A 413 -16.37 -7.09 5.23
N VAL A 414 -16.48 -5.93 5.86
CA VAL A 414 -17.73 -5.47 6.49
C VAL A 414 -18.59 -4.73 5.46
N GLY A 415 -17.95 -3.90 4.65
CA GLY A 415 -18.58 -3.02 3.69
C GLY A 415 -19.11 -3.71 2.44
N ALA A 416 -18.35 -4.65 1.87
CA ALA A 416 -18.73 -5.30 0.61
C ALA A 416 -20.08 -6.04 0.70
N PRO A 417 -20.41 -6.82 1.76
CA PRO A 417 -21.72 -7.42 1.91
C PRO A 417 -22.85 -6.40 2.10
N ILE A 418 -22.60 -5.32 2.87
CA ILE A 418 -23.59 -4.25 3.09
C ILE A 418 -23.89 -3.54 1.77
N VAL A 419 -22.85 -3.16 1.04
CA VAL A 419 -22.94 -2.51 -0.26
C VAL A 419 -23.63 -3.41 -1.28
N GLY A 420 -23.29 -4.70 -1.30
CA GLY A 420 -23.94 -5.67 -2.18
C GLY A 420 -25.42 -5.83 -1.87
N TRP A 421 -25.80 -5.88 -0.59
CA TRP A 421 -27.21 -5.91 -0.18
C TRP A 421 -27.97 -4.62 -0.57
N VAL A 422 -27.37 -3.45 -0.37
CA VAL A 422 -27.98 -2.17 -0.80
C VAL A 422 -28.14 -2.15 -2.32
N THR A 423 -27.15 -2.65 -3.05
CA THR A 423 -27.14 -2.72 -4.52
C THR A 423 -28.24 -3.66 -5.03
N ASP A 424 -28.42 -4.84 -4.43
CA ASP A 424 -29.49 -5.78 -4.82
C ASP A 424 -30.89 -5.25 -4.46
N THR A 425 -31.02 -4.56 -3.32
CA THR A 425 -32.33 -4.13 -2.80
C THR A 425 -32.82 -2.84 -3.47
N TYR A 426 -31.93 -1.88 -3.72
CA TYR A 426 -32.28 -0.55 -4.23
C TYR A 426 -31.76 -0.29 -5.65
N GLY A 427 -31.03 -1.25 -6.24
CA GLY A 427 -30.42 -1.15 -7.56
C GLY A 427 -28.99 -0.59 -7.55
N ALA A 428 -28.20 -1.00 -8.55
CA ALA A 428 -26.78 -0.62 -8.70
C ALA A 428 -26.55 0.89 -8.71
N ARG A 429 -27.43 1.67 -9.35
CA ARG A 429 -27.34 3.14 -9.38
C ARG A 429 -27.45 3.74 -7.98
N VAL A 430 -28.38 3.25 -7.15
CA VAL A 430 -28.56 3.75 -5.79
C VAL A 430 -27.39 3.32 -4.90
N GLY A 431 -26.95 2.05 -5.00
CA GLY A 431 -25.80 1.55 -4.26
C GLY A 431 -24.54 2.39 -4.52
N PHE A 432 -24.24 2.65 -5.79
CA PHE A 432 -23.04 3.39 -6.17
C PHE A 432 -23.14 4.89 -5.83
N ALA A 433 -24.30 5.51 -6.02
CA ALA A 433 -24.53 6.89 -5.58
C ALA A 433 -24.44 7.04 -4.06
N ALA A 434 -24.90 6.06 -3.28
CA ALA A 434 -24.80 6.05 -1.82
C ALA A 434 -23.34 5.96 -1.36
N GLY A 435 -22.53 5.10 -1.97
CA GLY A 435 -21.08 5.04 -1.75
C GLY A 435 -20.41 6.41 -1.98
N GLY A 436 -20.74 7.05 -3.11
CA GLY A 436 -20.24 8.38 -3.47
C GLY A 436 -20.70 9.47 -2.52
N ALA A 437 -21.96 9.45 -2.10
CA ALA A 437 -22.51 10.38 -1.13
C ALA A 437 -21.84 10.25 0.25
N ILE A 438 -21.58 9.03 0.70
CA ILE A 438 -20.85 8.77 1.96
C ILE A 438 -19.42 9.30 1.86
N ALA A 439 -18.70 9.01 0.77
CA ALA A 439 -17.34 9.51 0.56
C ALA A 439 -17.30 11.04 0.52
N MET A 440 -18.21 11.67 -0.23
CA MET A 440 -18.30 13.12 -0.36
C MET A 440 -18.66 13.78 0.97
N THR A 441 -19.62 13.23 1.72
CA THR A 441 -20.04 13.75 3.03
C THR A 441 -18.93 13.61 4.06
N ALA A 442 -18.26 12.45 4.12
CA ALA A 442 -17.11 12.25 4.99
C ALA A 442 -15.99 13.25 4.67
N ALA A 443 -15.67 13.45 3.39
CA ALA A 443 -14.68 14.42 2.95
C ALA A 443 -15.06 15.86 3.32
N ALA A 444 -16.33 16.26 3.12
CA ALA A 444 -16.83 17.59 3.45
C ALA A 444 -16.78 17.87 4.97
N VAL A 445 -17.27 16.93 5.78
CA VAL A 445 -17.28 17.06 7.24
C VAL A 445 -15.85 17.14 7.77
N ILE A 446 -14.97 16.24 7.31
CA ILE A 446 -13.56 16.23 7.75
C ILE A 446 -12.83 17.50 7.31
N GLY A 447 -13.06 17.95 6.06
CA GLY A 447 -12.52 19.22 5.57
C GLY A 447 -12.96 20.41 6.41
N LEU A 448 -14.23 20.46 6.83
CA LEU A 448 -14.77 21.51 7.69
C LEU A 448 -14.17 21.46 9.10
N VAL A 449 -14.06 20.28 9.69
CA VAL A 449 -13.46 20.08 11.02
C VAL A 449 -12.00 20.53 11.03
N LEU A 450 -11.22 20.14 10.02
CA LEU A 450 -9.82 20.53 9.87
C LEU A 450 -9.66 22.03 9.63
N ALA A 451 -10.53 22.65 8.83
CA ALA A 451 -10.52 24.10 8.62
C ALA A 451 -10.81 24.86 9.92
N ARG A 452 -11.75 24.37 10.74
CA ARG A 452 -12.06 24.96 12.05
C ARG A 452 -10.94 24.78 13.06
N ALA A 453 -10.31 23.59 13.11
CA ALA A 453 -9.20 23.29 14.00
C ALA A 453 -7.93 24.10 13.66
N GLY A 454 -7.69 24.35 12.36
CA GLY A 454 -6.59 25.20 11.88
C GLY A 454 -6.86 26.71 11.94
N GLY A 455 -7.97 27.16 12.54
CA GLY A 455 -8.29 28.59 12.67
C GLY A 455 -8.56 29.31 11.34
N LEU A 456 -8.92 28.59 10.28
CA LEU A 456 -9.18 29.16 8.95
C LEU A 456 -10.68 29.47 8.79
N ARG A 457 -11.04 30.74 8.53
CA ARG A 457 -12.41 31.12 8.11
C ARG A 457 -12.54 30.99 6.59
N LEU A 458 -13.61 30.34 6.14
CA LEU A 458 -14.02 30.34 4.74
C LEU A 458 -14.54 31.74 4.42
N THR A 459 -13.81 32.49 3.59
CA THR A 459 -14.26 33.82 3.14
C THR A 459 -14.59 33.70 1.66
N VAL A 460 -15.87 33.83 1.33
CA VAL A 460 -16.32 33.93 -0.06
C VAL A 460 -16.27 35.42 -0.41
N ARG A 461 -15.30 35.82 -1.23
CA ARG A 461 -15.23 37.20 -1.74
C ARG A 461 -15.61 37.19 -3.22
N TRP A 462 -16.51 38.09 -3.57
CA TRP A 462 -16.83 38.41 -4.95
C TRP A 462 -15.76 39.35 -5.48
N HIS A 463 -15.03 38.91 -6.52
CA HIS A 463 -14.05 39.76 -7.20
C HIS A 463 -14.28 39.64 -8.70
N HIS A 464 -14.55 40.78 -9.37
CA HIS A 464 -14.76 40.87 -10.82
C HIS A 464 -15.77 39.85 -11.40
N GLY A 465 -16.92 39.67 -10.73
CA GLY A 465 -17.99 38.79 -11.23
C GLY A 465 -17.77 37.28 -11.03
N HIS A 466 -16.68 36.85 -10.39
CA HIS A 466 -16.44 35.45 -10.04
C HIS A 466 -16.38 35.25 -8.51
N PRO A 467 -17.08 34.24 -7.96
CA PRO A 467 -16.96 33.91 -6.54
C PRO A 467 -15.60 33.26 -6.27
N THR A 468 -14.75 33.92 -5.49
CA THR A 468 -13.47 33.35 -5.03
C THR A 468 -13.61 32.86 -3.59
N VAL A 469 -13.41 31.56 -3.38
CA VAL A 469 -13.46 30.92 -2.06
C VAL A 469 -12.04 30.82 -1.52
N ARG A 470 -11.71 31.55 -0.45
CA ARG A 470 -10.37 31.52 0.18
C ARG A 470 -10.46 31.19 1.66
N PHE A 471 -9.59 30.30 2.12
CA PHE A 471 -9.36 30.04 3.55
C PHE A 471 -8.42 31.10 4.12
N VAL A 472 -8.89 31.93 5.06
CA VAL A 472 -8.11 33.01 5.69
C VAL A 472 -7.84 32.67 7.16
N PRO A 473 -6.59 32.74 7.67
CA PRO A 473 -6.27 32.57 9.09
C PRO A 473 -6.97 33.61 9.96
N ARG A 474 -7.54 33.19 11.10
CA ARG A 474 -8.30 34.03 12.03
C ARG A 474 -7.58 35.29 12.51
N ASP A 475 -6.25 35.27 12.56
CA ASP A 475 -5.46 36.37 13.16
C ASP A 475 -5.34 37.62 12.26
N HIS A 476 -5.59 37.53 10.96
CA HIS A 476 -5.53 38.70 10.07
C HIS A 476 -6.77 39.58 10.06
N ALA A 477 -7.88 39.15 10.69
CA ALA A 477 -9.09 39.98 10.74
C ALA A 477 -9.02 41.12 11.78
N LYS A 478 -8.07 41.08 12.73
CA LYS A 478 -7.88 42.19 13.69
C LYS A 478 -7.08 43.37 13.12
N ALA A 479 -6.34 43.19 12.02
CA ALA A 479 -5.49 44.23 11.43
C ALA A 479 -6.16 45.08 10.34
N LEU A 480 -7.43 44.82 10.02
CA LEU A 480 -8.19 45.52 8.97
C LEU A 480 -9.46 46.22 9.50
N ALA A 481 -9.60 46.37 10.81
CA ALA A 481 -10.54 47.33 11.35
C ALA A 481 -9.93 48.73 11.14
N PRO A 482 -10.59 49.66 10.44
CA PRO A 482 -10.11 51.04 10.38
C PRO A 482 -10.07 51.58 11.81
N ALA A 483 -8.90 52.10 12.21
CA ALA A 483 -8.79 52.91 13.41
C ALA A 483 -9.77 54.08 13.26
N ALA A 484 -10.71 54.17 14.20
CA ALA A 484 -11.64 55.29 14.35
C ALA A 484 -10.89 56.52 14.87
#